data_AF-A0A061HFH6-F1
#
_entry.id   AF-A0A061HFH6-F1
#
_cell.length_a   1.000
_cell.length_b   1.000
_cell.length_c   1.000
_cell.angle_alpha   90.00
_cell.angle_beta   90.00
_cell.angle_gamma   90.00
#
_symmetry.space_group_name_H-M   'P 1'
#
loop_
_entity.id
_entity.type
_entity.pdbx_description
1 polymer ?
#
loop_
_entity_poly.entity_id
_entity_poly.type
_entity_poly.pdbx_seq_one_letter_code
_entity_poly.pdbx_strand_id
1 'polypeptide(L)'
;MHGVKREKKTPASIQARQARKEKEHQKIHAYLDIEQRFFQLRDQGIKTKDALAHTTHLLTLNPELYTAWNYRRDILLALFQAPLDEQPQQKPDVFASLRQPTDAPPSTESPTASSSAPDPNPNLAPTAPTPGTSAAPAATDEDQDKQRKQQRTRLLVERDLELTEHALRAHPKVYWIWNHRMWCLENLPEDPDLLARGFNKWKIEMKLVDKMLELDPRNFHGWTYRRYLTAQLAATFLPSAAVTASPPPVADVESFPASLSRSDLPAEARQAQLELAQSELQYTLRKIEANISNFSAWHQRTKLLPPIWDAKGWDEDQRRKARDQEYELVKQAMYTDPADQSVWIYHRWLVEQDPAASILVREIEAIEELLDLEPDSKWCMHTLAHYKTLLIDARKKAQDDEAASASAAQVDDEEKRLRDQVKQLLEKLIDVDPDRANRYRDLLEGRAHF
;
A
#
# COMPACT_ATOMS: atom_id res chain seq x y z
N MET A 1 -22.19 -2.99 -3.10
CA MET A 1 -23.22 -3.95 -3.56
C MET A 1 -22.60 -4.91 -4.58
N HIS A 2 -22.09 -6.08 -4.15
CA HIS A 2 -21.54 -7.10 -5.05
C HIS A 2 -21.94 -8.50 -4.56
N GLY A 3 -22.15 -9.45 -5.48
CA GLY A 3 -22.34 -10.87 -5.15
C GLY A 3 -23.66 -11.27 -4.48
N VAL A 4 -24.64 -10.36 -4.34
CA VAL A 4 -25.94 -10.69 -3.73
C VAL A 4 -26.78 -11.47 -4.73
N LYS A 5 -26.91 -12.79 -4.50
CA LYS A 5 -27.77 -13.67 -5.30
C LYS A 5 -29.23 -13.22 -5.18
N ARG A 6 -29.92 -13.12 -6.32
CA ARG A 6 -31.36 -12.84 -6.35
C ARG A 6 -32.13 -14.12 -6.02
N GLU A 7 -32.81 -14.14 -4.88
CA GLU A 7 -33.67 -15.26 -4.49
C GLU A 7 -35.02 -15.23 -5.24
N LYS A 8 -35.53 -16.41 -5.59
CA LYS A 8 -36.85 -16.56 -6.22
C LYS A 8 -37.96 -16.26 -5.20
N LYS A 9 -38.99 -15.51 -5.63
CA LYS A 9 -40.11 -15.10 -4.80
C LYS A 9 -41.12 -16.25 -4.61
N THR A 10 -40.89 -17.12 -3.63
CA THR A 10 -41.88 -18.10 -3.14
C THR A 10 -42.65 -17.56 -1.92
N PRO A 11 -43.85 -18.08 -1.58
CA PRO A 11 -44.60 -17.63 -0.39
C PRO A 11 -43.78 -17.74 0.92
N ALA A 12 -43.02 -18.82 1.08
CA ALA A 12 -42.08 -18.99 2.20
C ALA A 12 -40.95 -17.94 2.19
N SER A 13 -40.42 -17.59 1.00
CA SER A 13 -39.43 -16.51 0.88
C SER A 13 -40.00 -15.13 1.21
N ILE A 14 -41.30 -14.90 0.99
CA ILE A 14 -41.96 -13.62 1.28
C ILE A 14 -42.11 -13.44 2.79
N GLN A 15 -42.55 -14.48 3.51
CA GLN A 15 -42.62 -14.47 4.98
C GLN A 15 -41.22 -14.34 5.61
N ALA A 16 -40.23 -15.11 5.13
CA ALA A 16 -38.84 -14.98 5.58
C ALA A 16 -38.28 -13.57 5.31
N ARG A 17 -38.64 -12.96 4.18
CA ARG A 17 -38.26 -11.58 3.85
C ARG A 17 -38.95 -10.55 4.74
N GLN A 18 -40.20 -10.75 5.15
CA GLN A 18 -40.90 -9.86 6.09
C GLN A 18 -40.26 -9.92 7.48
N ALA A 19 -40.01 -11.11 8.02
CA ALA A 19 -39.31 -11.27 9.30
C ALA A 19 -37.88 -10.71 9.26
N ARG A 20 -37.17 -10.84 8.12
CA ARG A 20 -35.87 -10.21 7.92
C ARG A 20 -35.96 -8.68 7.88
N LYS A 21 -36.98 -8.12 7.23
CA LYS A 21 -37.24 -6.67 7.20
C LYS A 21 -37.48 -6.09 8.60
N GLU A 22 -38.22 -6.78 9.46
CA GLU A 22 -38.46 -6.31 10.84
C GLU A 22 -37.17 -6.30 11.67
N LYS A 23 -36.34 -7.34 11.56
CA LYS A 23 -35.01 -7.36 12.18
C LYS A 23 -34.07 -6.30 11.60
N GLU A 24 -34.12 -6.07 10.29
CA GLU A 24 -33.36 -5.01 9.62
C GLU A 24 -33.86 -3.62 10.06
N HIS A 25 -35.15 -3.44 10.27
CA HIS A 25 -35.74 -2.17 10.74
C HIS A 25 -35.21 -1.78 12.12
N GLN A 26 -35.17 -2.72 13.08
CA GLN A 26 -34.58 -2.47 14.40
C GLN A 26 -33.09 -2.11 14.31
N LYS A 27 -32.34 -2.79 13.44
CA LYS A 27 -30.92 -2.47 13.20
C LYS A 27 -30.72 -1.09 12.56
N ILE A 28 -31.60 -0.71 11.63
CA ILE A 28 -31.59 0.60 11.00
C ILE A 28 -31.87 1.69 12.04
N HIS A 29 -32.86 1.50 12.92
CA HIS A 29 -33.13 2.45 13.99
C HIS A 29 -31.93 2.62 14.93
N ALA A 30 -31.34 1.52 15.40
CA ALA A 30 -30.13 1.58 16.23
C ALA A 30 -28.97 2.29 15.51
N TYR A 31 -28.79 2.04 14.21
CA TYR A 31 -27.80 2.75 13.39
C TYR A 31 -28.08 4.26 13.32
N LEU A 32 -29.33 4.65 13.07
CA LEU A 32 -29.72 6.06 12.97
C LEU A 32 -29.51 6.81 14.29
N ASP A 33 -29.76 6.17 15.44
CA ASP A 33 -29.52 6.77 16.75
C ASP A 33 -28.01 7.02 16.97
N ILE A 34 -27.16 6.07 16.59
CA ILE A 34 -25.70 6.20 16.67
C ILE A 34 -25.20 7.30 15.73
N GLU A 35 -25.71 7.32 14.49
CA GLU A 35 -25.35 8.31 13.48
C GLU A 35 -25.78 9.72 13.91
N GLN A 36 -26.99 9.88 14.45
CA GLN A 36 -27.47 11.15 14.96
C GLN A 36 -26.59 11.66 16.11
N ARG A 37 -26.25 10.78 17.07
CA ARG A 37 -25.35 11.13 18.17
C ARG A 37 -23.97 11.53 17.66
N PHE A 38 -23.44 10.80 16.68
CA PHE A 38 -22.18 11.13 16.03
C PHE A 38 -22.20 12.54 15.42
N PHE A 39 -23.23 12.87 14.64
CA PHE A 39 -23.33 14.19 14.01
C PHE A 39 -23.48 15.31 15.03
N GLN A 40 -24.24 15.10 16.12
CA GLN A 40 -24.32 16.07 17.22
C GLN A 40 -22.95 16.35 17.85
N LEU A 41 -22.17 15.31 18.16
CA LEU A 41 -20.83 15.46 18.74
C LEU A 41 -19.89 16.22 17.79
N ARG A 42 -19.93 15.87 16.50
CA ARG A 42 -19.14 16.51 15.44
C ARG A 42 -19.50 17.98 15.30
N ASP A 43 -20.77 18.29 15.18
CA ASP A 43 -21.26 19.65 14.94
C ASP A 43 -21.02 20.57 16.15
N GLN A 44 -20.97 20.00 17.36
CA GLN A 44 -20.56 20.69 18.58
C GLN A 44 -19.04 20.79 18.76
N GLY A 45 -18.25 20.14 17.89
CA GLY A 45 -16.79 20.14 17.98
C GLY A 45 -16.22 19.39 19.18
N ILE A 46 -16.97 18.47 19.79
CA ILE A 46 -16.55 17.73 21.01
C ILE A 46 -15.46 16.71 20.64
N LYS A 47 -14.29 16.76 21.27
CA LYS A 47 -13.16 15.87 20.93
C LYS A 47 -12.65 15.07 22.13
N THR A 48 -13.53 14.23 22.68
CA THR A 48 -13.27 13.43 23.89
C THR A 48 -13.06 11.95 23.58
N LYS A 49 -12.62 11.17 24.58
CA LYS A 49 -12.54 9.69 24.49
C LYS A 49 -13.89 9.05 24.19
N ASP A 50 -14.98 9.63 24.69
CA ASP A 50 -16.34 9.16 24.40
C ASP A 50 -16.73 9.42 22.94
N ALA A 51 -16.38 10.58 22.40
CA ALA A 51 -16.57 10.87 20.98
C ALA A 51 -15.77 9.89 20.10
N LEU A 52 -14.53 9.56 20.50
CA LEU A 52 -13.73 8.54 19.83
C LEU A 52 -14.43 7.17 19.84
N ALA A 53 -14.94 6.73 20.99
CA ALA A 53 -15.68 5.47 21.11
C ALA A 53 -16.94 5.45 20.24
N HIS A 54 -17.68 6.56 20.16
CA HIS A 54 -18.82 6.69 19.26
C HIS A 54 -18.43 6.53 17.78
N THR A 55 -17.32 7.13 17.34
CA THR A 55 -16.83 6.90 15.97
C THR A 55 -16.47 5.44 15.73
N THR A 56 -15.90 4.73 16.71
CA THR A 56 -15.61 3.28 16.60
C THR A 56 -16.89 2.48 16.33
N HIS A 57 -17.95 2.76 17.11
CA HIS A 57 -19.22 2.07 16.96
C HIS A 57 -19.84 2.32 15.59
N LEU A 58 -19.86 3.57 15.14
CA LEU A 58 -20.40 3.94 13.83
C LEU A 58 -19.60 3.28 12.69
N LEU A 59 -18.28 3.27 12.76
CA LEU A 59 -17.41 2.70 11.73
C LEU A 59 -17.44 1.16 11.70
N THR A 60 -17.77 0.51 12.81
CA THR A 60 -18.03 -0.94 12.84
C THR A 60 -19.31 -1.28 12.06
N LEU A 61 -20.28 -0.37 12.01
CA LEU A 61 -21.52 -0.54 11.25
C LEU A 61 -21.38 -0.08 9.79
N ASN A 62 -20.67 1.03 9.56
CA ASN A 62 -20.49 1.64 8.24
C ASN A 62 -19.04 2.17 8.06
N PRO A 63 -18.10 1.30 7.65
CA PRO A 63 -16.71 1.70 7.45
C PRO A 63 -16.49 2.57 6.21
N GLU A 64 -17.49 2.75 5.34
CA GLU A 64 -17.41 3.60 4.14
C GLU A 64 -17.65 5.08 4.46
N LEU A 65 -18.17 5.39 5.67
CA LEU A 65 -18.49 6.76 6.07
C LEU A 65 -17.22 7.59 6.31
N TYR A 66 -16.70 8.20 5.24
CA TYR A 66 -15.47 8.98 5.27
C TYR A 66 -15.50 10.14 6.28
N THR A 67 -16.67 10.75 6.48
CA THR A 67 -16.85 11.83 7.46
C THR A 67 -16.54 11.37 8.88
N ALA A 68 -16.84 10.12 9.22
CA ALA A 68 -16.51 9.54 10.51
C ALA A 68 -15.01 9.29 10.67
N TRP A 69 -14.32 8.84 9.61
CA TRP A 69 -12.86 8.71 9.62
C TRP A 69 -12.14 10.06 9.78
N ASN A 70 -12.62 11.11 9.11
CA ASN A 70 -12.03 12.44 9.21
C ASN A 70 -12.19 13.01 10.63
N TYR A 71 -13.42 13.00 11.15
CA TYR A 71 -13.67 13.48 12.51
C TYR A 71 -12.94 12.65 13.57
N ARG A 72 -12.80 11.33 13.35
CA ARG A 72 -11.98 10.47 14.20
C ARG A 72 -10.52 10.92 14.26
N ARG A 73 -9.91 11.30 13.13
CA ARG A 73 -8.56 11.89 13.11
C ARG A 73 -8.50 13.20 13.89
N ASP A 74 -9.49 14.07 13.72
CA ASP A 74 -9.56 15.34 14.47
C ASP A 74 -9.62 15.11 15.98
N ILE A 75 -10.37 14.10 16.44
CA ILE A 75 -10.44 13.70 17.83
C ILE A 75 -9.06 13.20 18.31
N LEU A 76 -8.43 12.29 17.55
CA LEU A 76 -7.12 11.74 17.91
C LEU A 76 -6.05 12.83 18.01
N LEU A 77 -5.99 13.75 17.05
CA LEU A 77 -5.06 14.89 17.08
C LEU A 77 -5.26 15.77 18.32
N ALA A 78 -6.51 16.03 18.72
CA ALA A 78 -6.81 16.76 19.95
C ALA A 78 -6.36 15.98 21.20
N LEU A 79 -6.62 14.66 21.24
CA LEU A 79 -6.21 13.79 22.35
C LEU A 79 -4.68 13.65 22.45
N PHE A 80 -3.94 13.74 21.34
CA PHE A 80 -2.47 13.77 21.36
C PHE A 80 -1.94 15.00 22.10
N GLN A 81 -2.64 16.13 21.98
CA GLN A 81 -2.23 17.42 22.56
C GLN A 81 -2.83 17.72 23.94
N ALA A 82 -3.86 16.98 24.36
CA ALA A 82 -4.57 17.20 25.62
C ALA A 82 -3.62 17.26 26.84
N PRO A 83 -3.96 17.99 27.91
CA PRO A 83 -3.21 17.93 29.17
C PRO A 83 -3.11 16.48 29.70
N LEU A 84 -2.02 16.15 30.39
CA LEU A 84 -1.86 14.81 30.98
C LEU A 84 -2.75 14.60 32.22
N ASP A 85 -3.22 15.70 32.82
CA ASP A 85 -4.01 15.73 34.05
C ASP A 85 -5.51 15.45 33.88
N GLU A 86 -5.95 14.95 32.71
CA GLU A 86 -7.26 14.31 32.61
C GLU A 86 -7.26 12.97 33.37
N GLN A 87 -7.27 13.07 34.71
CA GLN A 87 -7.91 12.08 35.56
C GLN A 87 -9.30 11.81 34.96
N PRO A 88 -9.73 10.55 34.81
CA PRO A 88 -11.07 10.26 34.33
C PRO A 88 -12.06 11.08 35.16
N GLN A 89 -12.96 11.81 34.50
CA GLN A 89 -14.07 12.47 35.19
C GLN A 89 -14.64 11.47 36.20
N GLN A 90 -14.40 11.73 37.49
CA GLN A 90 -15.04 10.95 38.53
C GLN A 90 -16.53 11.05 38.23
N LYS A 91 -17.17 9.89 38.04
CA LYS A 91 -18.64 9.84 38.00
C LYS A 91 -19.13 10.70 39.16
N PRO A 92 -20.08 11.63 38.96
CA PRO A 92 -20.64 12.38 40.08
C PRO A 92 -21.06 11.36 41.14
N ASP A 93 -20.50 11.48 42.35
CA ASP A 93 -20.82 10.61 43.47
C ASP A 93 -22.31 10.77 43.76
N VAL A 94 -23.12 9.86 43.23
CA VAL A 94 -24.58 9.86 43.36
C VAL A 94 -25.00 9.82 44.83
N PHE A 95 -24.11 9.38 45.72
CA PHE A 95 -24.34 9.29 47.16
C PHE A 95 -23.77 10.48 47.95
N ALA A 96 -23.16 11.48 47.31
CA ALA A 96 -22.72 12.70 47.99
C ALA A 96 -23.87 13.42 48.71
N SER A 97 -25.09 13.37 48.17
CA SER A 97 -26.30 13.92 48.78
C SER A 97 -26.85 13.11 49.96
N LEU A 98 -26.31 11.92 50.22
CA LEU A 98 -26.78 11.00 51.28
C LEU A 98 -25.84 10.94 52.49
N ARG A 99 -24.67 11.57 52.44
CA ARG A 99 -23.78 11.69 53.62
C ARG A 99 -24.22 12.88 54.46
N GLN A 100 -24.98 12.61 55.51
CA GLN A 100 -25.27 13.62 56.54
C GLN A 100 -24.00 13.91 57.38
N PRO A 101 -23.77 15.17 57.79
CA PRO A 101 -22.65 15.50 58.65
C PRO A 101 -22.98 15.12 60.10
N THR A 102 -22.26 14.17 60.68
CA THR A 102 -22.31 13.92 62.12
C THR A 102 -20.90 13.81 62.69
N ASP A 103 -20.60 14.79 63.54
CA ASP A 103 -19.70 14.81 64.70
C ASP A 103 -18.25 14.35 64.54
N ALA A 104 -17.37 15.36 64.53
CA ALA A 104 -15.97 15.23 64.93
C ALA A 104 -15.84 15.09 66.46
N PRO A 105 -14.85 14.32 66.94
CA PRO A 105 -14.18 14.63 68.20
C PRO A 105 -12.65 14.74 68.06
N PRO A 106 -11.97 15.31 69.08
CA PRO A 106 -10.83 16.18 68.88
C PRO A 106 -9.45 15.52 69.07
N SER A 107 -8.45 16.28 68.65
CA SER A 107 -7.01 16.12 68.84
C SER A 107 -6.60 15.85 70.28
N THR A 108 -5.66 14.92 70.50
CA THR A 108 -4.82 14.85 71.70
C THR A 108 -3.39 14.44 71.35
N GLU A 109 -2.47 15.12 72.04
CA GLU A 109 -1.01 15.09 71.93
C GLU A 109 -0.33 13.79 72.42
N SER A 110 0.94 13.66 72.03
CA SER A 110 1.94 12.60 72.28
C SER A 110 2.19 12.25 73.78
N PRO A 111 2.95 11.17 74.13
CA PRO A 111 4.41 11.29 74.18
C PRO A 111 5.27 10.01 73.94
N THR A 112 6.56 10.29 73.87
CA THR A 112 7.83 9.54 73.84
C THR A 112 7.99 8.21 74.62
N ALA A 113 8.86 7.31 74.11
CA ALA A 113 9.81 6.55 74.93
C ALA A 113 11.04 6.08 74.12
N SER A 114 12.22 6.15 74.75
CA SER A 114 13.57 5.87 74.26
C SER A 114 14.17 4.66 75.01
N SER A 115 15.10 3.93 74.40
CA SER A 115 16.03 2.96 75.03
C SER A 115 16.91 2.33 73.94
N SER A 116 18.23 2.14 74.00
CA SER A 116 19.39 2.71 74.72
C SER A 116 20.60 1.87 74.29
N ALA A 117 21.67 2.50 73.74
CA ALA A 117 23.14 2.28 73.83
C ALA A 117 23.76 0.85 73.91
N PRO A 118 25.11 0.62 73.79
CA PRO A 118 26.23 1.59 73.70
C PRO A 118 27.34 1.29 72.65
N ASP A 119 28.12 2.33 72.36
CA ASP A 119 29.48 2.31 71.77
C ASP A 119 30.53 1.97 72.87
N PRO A 120 31.74 1.45 72.53
CA PRO A 120 32.85 2.39 72.28
C PRO A 120 33.96 1.94 71.30
N ASN A 121 34.62 2.98 70.78
CA ASN A 121 36.07 3.22 70.67
C ASN A 121 36.63 3.45 69.25
N PRO A 122 37.61 4.37 69.10
CA PRO A 122 37.80 5.16 67.89
C PRO A 122 39.05 4.76 67.09
N ASN A 123 39.11 5.37 65.91
CA ASN A 123 40.33 5.70 65.17
C ASN A 123 41.02 4.53 64.47
N LEU A 124 40.89 4.49 63.14
CA LEU A 124 41.94 4.18 62.16
C LEU A 124 41.35 4.30 60.75
N ALA A 125 41.56 5.46 60.12
CA ALA A 125 41.66 5.55 58.66
C ALA A 125 43.01 4.92 58.25
N PRO A 126 43.18 4.30 57.06
CA PRO A 126 42.98 5.02 55.80
C PRO A 126 42.54 4.19 54.56
N THR A 127 42.30 4.94 53.49
CA THR A 127 42.33 4.56 52.05
C THR A 127 41.10 3.92 51.39
N ALA A 128 40.63 4.63 50.36
CA ALA A 128 39.59 4.28 49.40
C ALA A 128 40.00 3.15 48.44
N PRO A 129 39.01 2.53 47.77
CA PRO A 129 38.92 2.78 46.33
C PRO A 129 37.50 3.19 45.90
N THR A 130 37.46 4.17 45.01
CA THR A 130 36.31 4.63 44.21
C THR A 130 35.60 3.49 43.47
N PRO A 131 34.25 3.47 43.46
CA PRO A 131 33.49 3.07 42.29
C PRO A 131 32.94 4.32 41.61
N GLY A 132 33.58 4.72 40.52
CA GLY A 132 32.99 5.67 39.57
C GLY A 132 31.79 5.00 38.90
N THR A 133 30.61 5.13 39.51
CA THR A 133 29.34 4.92 38.80
C THR A 133 28.85 6.30 38.42
N SER A 134 29.07 6.68 37.17
CA SER A 134 28.39 7.80 36.54
C SER A 134 26.90 7.46 36.50
N ALA A 135 26.13 7.95 37.47
CA ALA A 135 24.69 7.96 37.40
C ALA A 135 24.29 8.91 36.26
N ALA A 136 23.55 8.38 35.28
CA ALA A 136 22.95 9.20 34.23
C ALA A 136 22.14 10.35 34.86
N PRO A 137 22.19 11.57 34.29
CA PRO A 137 21.46 12.71 34.86
C PRO A 137 19.96 12.42 34.88
N ALA A 138 19.29 12.73 35.98
CA ALA A 138 17.84 12.59 36.12
C ALA A 138 17.13 13.47 35.08
N ALA A 139 16.19 12.87 34.33
CA ALA A 139 15.41 13.57 33.30
C ALA A 139 14.57 14.71 33.91
N THR A 140 14.52 15.85 33.22
CA THR A 140 13.74 17.02 33.66
C THR A 140 12.24 16.73 33.66
N ASP A 141 11.43 17.48 34.43
CA ASP A 141 9.97 17.32 34.43
C ASP A 141 9.36 17.50 33.02
N GLU A 142 9.96 18.38 32.20
CA GLU A 142 9.57 18.58 30.80
C GLU A 142 9.86 17.35 29.92
N ASP A 143 11.02 16.70 30.11
CA ASP A 143 11.36 15.47 29.39
C ASP A 143 10.41 14.32 29.75
N GLN A 144 10.04 14.22 31.03
CA GLN A 144 9.07 13.22 31.48
C GLN A 144 7.67 13.46 30.91
N ASP A 145 7.21 14.71 30.85
CA ASP A 145 5.93 15.07 30.23
C ASP A 145 5.91 14.75 28.74
N LYS A 146 7.01 15.04 28.02
CA LYS A 146 7.15 14.71 26.61
C LYS A 146 7.08 13.20 26.38
N GLN A 147 7.76 12.41 27.22
CA GLN A 147 7.69 10.94 27.17
C GLN A 147 6.28 10.44 27.44
N ARG A 148 5.59 10.96 28.46
CA ARG A 148 4.19 10.61 28.78
C ARG A 148 3.24 10.91 27.61
N LYS A 149 3.38 12.07 26.96
CA LYS A 149 2.59 12.43 25.78
C LYS A 149 2.87 11.50 24.60
N GLN A 150 4.13 11.19 24.32
CA GLN A 150 4.51 10.22 23.27
C GLN A 150 3.92 8.84 23.55
N GLN A 151 3.98 8.36 24.78
CA GLN A 151 3.39 7.08 25.17
C GLN A 151 1.87 7.09 25.01
N ARG A 152 1.19 8.18 25.39
CA ARG A 152 -0.26 8.32 25.16
C ARG A 152 -0.59 8.29 23.66
N THR A 153 0.14 9.03 22.83
CA THR A 153 -0.04 9.02 21.38
C THR A 153 0.14 7.62 20.81
N ARG A 154 1.21 6.92 21.19
CA ARG A 154 1.45 5.51 20.80
C ARG A 154 0.25 4.63 21.12
N LEU A 155 -0.23 4.64 22.38
CA LEU A 155 -1.35 3.81 22.80
C LEU A 155 -2.64 4.10 22.02
N LEU A 156 -2.93 5.37 21.74
CA LEU A 156 -4.10 5.75 20.96
C LEU A 156 -3.99 5.28 19.50
N VAL A 157 -2.82 5.46 18.89
CA VAL A 157 -2.57 5.05 17.50
C VAL A 157 -2.57 3.54 17.35
N GLU A 158 -1.97 2.79 18.29
CA GLU A 158 -1.96 1.33 18.28
C GLU A 158 -3.38 0.75 18.35
N ARG A 159 -4.26 1.31 19.20
CA ARG A 159 -5.67 0.91 19.24
C ARG A 159 -6.40 1.18 17.91
N ASP A 160 -6.02 2.23 17.20
CA ASP A 160 -6.57 2.54 15.88
C ASP A 160 -5.99 1.65 14.77
N LEU A 161 -4.74 1.21 14.91
CA LEU A 161 -4.16 0.16 14.07
C LEU A 161 -4.88 -1.18 14.29
N GLU A 162 -5.26 -1.53 15.52
CA GLU A 162 -6.08 -2.72 15.80
C GLU A 162 -7.49 -2.60 15.19
N LEU A 163 -8.12 -1.42 15.31
CA LEU A 163 -9.42 -1.15 14.68
C LEU A 163 -9.36 -1.34 13.17
N THR A 164 -8.37 -0.74 12.52
CA THR A 164 -8.21 -0.86 11.06
C THR A 164 -7.86 -2.27 10.64
N GLU A 165 -7.04 -3.00 11.40
CA GLU A 165 -6.76 -4.41 11.13
C GLU A 165 -8.04 -5.26 11.17
N HIS A 166 -8.87 -5.10 12.21
CA HIS A 166 -10.15 -5.80 12.30
C HIS A 166 -11.07 -5.43 11.13
N ALA A 167 -11.17 -4.14 10.81
CA ALA A 167 -12.00 -3.66 9.73
C ALA A 167 -11.53 -4.16 8.35
N LEU A 168 -10.22 -4.25 8.11
CA LEU A 168 -9.64 -4.77 6.87
C LEU A 168 -9.95 -6.26 6.65
N ARG A 169 -10.05 -7.07 7.71
CA ARG A 169 -10.44 -8.49 7.58
C ARG A 169 -11.86 -8.65 7.05
N ALA A 170 -12.78 -7.77 7.46
CA ALA A 170 -14.17 -7.80 7.01
C ALA A 170 -14.39 -7.03 5.71
N HIS A 171 -13.65 -5.94 5.50
CA HIS A 171 -13.88 -4.96 4.44
C HIS A 171 -12.57 -4.56 3.73
N PRO A 172 -11.84 -5.50 3.12
CA PRO A 172 -10.49 -5.28 2.57
C PRO A 172 -10.45 -4.34 1.35
N LYS A 173 -11.61 -3.92 0.83
CA LYS A 173 -11.76 -3.07 -0.36
C LYS A 173 -12.29 -1.66 -0.04
N VAL A 174 -12.41 -1.31 1.24
CA VAL A 174 -12.83 0.03 1.65
C VAL A 174 -11.61 0.95 1.67
N TYR A 175 -11.59 1.94 0.79
CA TYR A 175 -10.49 2.89 0.66
C TYR A 175 -10.14 3.59 1.99
N TRP A 176 -11.15 4.03 2.74
CA TRP A 176 -10.96 4.84 3.94
C TRP A 176 -10.27 4.11 5.10
N ILE A 177 -10.40 2.77 5.16
CA ILE A 177 -9.68 1.97 6.16
C ILE A 177 -8.18 2.00 5.85
N TRP A 178 -7.79 1.75 4.60
CA TRP A 178 -6.38 1.83 4.16
C TRP A 178 -5.82 3.24 4.34
N ASN A 179 -6.59 4.27 3.97
CA ASN A 179 -6.19 5.67 4.13
C ASN A 179 -5.99 6.03 5.61
N HIS A 180 -6.89 5.60 6.50
CA HIS A 180 -6.73 5.82 7.93
C HIS A 180 -5.55 5.05 8.51
N ARG A 181 -5.31 3.81 8.07
CA ARG A 181 -4.15 3.02 8.50
C ARG A 181 -2.82 3.66 8.12
N MET A 182 -2.69 4.23 6.92
CA MET A 182 -1.51 5.02 6.52
C MET A 182 -1.31 6.21 7.45
N TRP A 183 -2.37 6.98 7.72
CA TRP A 183 -2.33 8.10 8.65
C TRP A 183 -1.93 7.68 10.07
N CYS A 184 -2.41 6.55 10.57
CA CYS A 184 -1.99 6.00 11.86
C CYS A 184 -0.48 5.73 11.89
N LEU A 185 0.07 5.10 10.85
CA LEU A 185 1.50 4.80 10.80
C LEU A 185 2.35 6.07 10.73
N GLU A 186 1.89 7.11 10.03
CA GLU A 186 2.56 8.42 9.99
C GLU A 186 2.60 9.09 11.37
N ASN A 187 1.55 8.91 12.18
CA ASN A 187 1.44 9.47 13.52
C ASN A 187 1.97 8.55 14.64
N LEU A 188 2.36 7.31 14.32
CA LEU A 188 2.90 6.35 15.30
C LEU A 188 4.34 6.77 15.70
N PRO A 189 4.58 7.12 16.98
CA PRO A 189 5.92 7.47 17.45
C PRO A 189 6.89 6.30 17.27
N GLU A 190 8.12 6.60 16.86
CA GLU A 190 9.18 5.59 16.74
C GLU A 190 9.43 4.89 18.06
N ASP A 191 9.57 3.56 18.01
CA ASP A 191 9.87 2.72 19.15
C ASP A 191 11.38 2.46 19.20
N PRO A 192 12.09 3.05 20.18
CA PRO A 192 13.54 2.89 20.32
C PRO A 192 13.95 1.43 20.50
N ASP A 193 13.13 0.60 21.17
CA ASP A 193 13.44 -0.81 21.41
C ASP A 193 13.33 -1.62 20.13
N LEU A 194 12.34 -1.31 19.27
CA LEU A 194 12.23 -1.93 17.95
C LEU A 194 13.38 -1.50 17.04
N LEU A 195 13.73 -0.20 17.04
CA LEU A 195 14.84 0.34 16.25
C LEU A 195 16.18 -0.28 16.67
N ALA A 196 16.44 -0.41 17.99
CA ALA A 196 17.64 -1.04 18.52
C ALA A 196 17.77 -2.52 18.08
N ARG A 197 16.66 -3.19 17.79
CA ARG A 197 16.61 -4.55 17.25
C ARG A 197 16.64 -4.62 15.71
N GLY A 198 16.82 -3.49 15.03
CA GLY A 198 16.86 -3.39 13.56
C GLY A 198 15.48 -3.50 12.88
N PHE A 199 14.39 -3.38 13.65
CA PHE A 199 13.02 -3.34 13.15
C PHE A 199 12.48 -1.92 13.09
N ASN A 200 11.57 -1.67 12.16
CA ASN A 200 10.77 -0.46 12.15
C ASN A 200 9.30 -0.82 11.88
N LYS A 201 8.40 0.12 12.14
CA LYS A 201 6.94 -0.05 11.93
C LYS A 201 6.62 -0.48 10.49
N TRP A 202 7.36 0.01 9.50
CA TRP A 202 7.16 -0.34 8.08
C TRP A 202 7.45 -1.81 7.79
N LYS A 203 8.53 -2.38 8.36
CA LYS A 203 8.86 -3.82 8.23
C LYS A 203 7.81 -4.71 8.89
N ILE A 204 7.22 -4.26 9.99
CA ILE A 204 6.11 -4.99 10.65
C ILE A 204 4.89 -4.96 9.73
N GLU A 205 4.57 -3.79 9.20
CA GLU A 205 3.42 -3.60 8.32
C GLU A 205 3.54 -4.36 6.98
N MET A 206 4.76 -4.53 6.48
CA MET A 206 5.02 -5.36 5.30
C MET A 206 4.50 -6.81 5.48
N LYS A 207 4.57 -7.36 6.69
CA LYS A 207 4.04 -8.71 7.00
C LYS A 207 2.51 -8.75 6.93
N LEU A 208 1.84 -7.67 7.34
CA LEU A 208 0.39 -7.59 7.26
C LEU A 208 -0.07 -7.53 5.80
N VAL A 209 0.52 -6.64 5.00
CA VAL A 209 0.14 -6.53 3.59
C VAL A 209 0.48 -7.81 2.81
N ASP A 210 1.57 -8.50 3.18
CA ASP A 210 1.90 -9.82 2.63
C ASP A 210 0.77 -10.82 2.84
N LYS A 211 0.29 -10.95 4.08
CA LYS A 211 -0.80 -11.85 4.41
C LYS A 211 -2.12 -11.45 3.73
N MET A 212 -2.39 -10.16 3.60
CA MET A 212 -3.55 -9.66 2.86
C MET A 212 -3.50 -10.02 1.37
N LEU A 213 -2.32 -9.92 0.76
CA LEU A 213 -2.08 -10.28 -0.65
C LEU A 213 -1.90 -11.80 -0.86
N GLU A 214 -1.76 -12.60 0.19
CA GLU A 214 -1.95 -14.05 0.12
C GLU A 214 -3.43 -14.42 0.03
N LEU A 215 -4.30 -13.71 0.76
CA LEU A 215 -5.74 -13.93 0.75
C LEU A 215 -6.43 -13.43 -0.52
N ASP A 216 -6.06 -12.23 -1.01
CA ASP A 216 -6.52 -11.68 -2.28
C ASP A 216 -5.33 -11.11 -3.05
N PRO A 217 -4.65 -11.91 -3.89
CA PRO A 217 -3.46 -11.48 -4.62
C PRO A 217 -3.75 -10.38 -5.65
N ARG A 218 -5.02 -10.11 -5.98
CA ARG A 218 -5.44 -9.07 -6.92
C ARG A 218 -6.04 -7.85 -6.22
N ASN A 219 -5.93 -7.75 -4.89
CA ASN A 219 -6.40 -6.59 -4.16
C ASN A 219 -5.56 -5.34 -4.48
N PHE A 220 -6.10 -4.46 -5.31
CA PHE A 220 -5.43 -3.23 -5.72
C PHE A 220 -5.09 -2.28 -4.55
N HIS A 221 -5.91 -2.23 -3.51
CA HIS A 221 -5.60 -1.45 -2.31
C HIS A 221 -4.41 -2.05 -1.56
N GLY A 222 -4.35 -3.38 -1.43
CA GLY A 222 -3.20 -4.09 -0.86
C GLY A 222 -1.91 -3.79 -1.63
N TRP A 223 -1.93 -3.83 -2.96
CA TRP A 223 -0.77 -3.47 -3.77
C TRP A 223 -0.38 -2.00 -3.68
N THR A 224 -1.36 -1.10 -3.64
CA THR A 224 -1.11 0.34 -3.45
C THR A 224 -0.51 0.62 -2.08
N TYR A 225 -1.02 -0.04 -1.05
CA TYR A 225 -0.49 0.04 0.30
C TYR A 225 0.93 -0.52 0.38
N ARG A 226 1.21 -1.67 -0.26
CA ARG A 226 2.57 -2.22 -0.37
C ARG A 226 3.54 -1.21 -0.99
N ARG A 227 3.16 -0.58 -2.11
CA ARG A 227 3.98 0.48 -2.74
C ARG A 227 4.27 1.61 -1.77
N TYR A 228 3.26 2.09 -1.06
CA TYR A 228 3.43 3.10 -0.01
C TYR A 228 4.43 2.64 1.06
N LEU A 229 4.29 1.42 1.60
CA LEU A 229 5.21 0.90 2.62
C LEU A 229 6.65 0.76 2.11
N THR A 230 6.84 0.29 0.88
CA THR A 230 8.17 0.21 0.28
C THR A 230 8.79 1.59 0.09
N ALA A 231 7.99 2.61 -0.24
CA ALA A 231 8.46 3.98 -0.33
C ALA A 231 8.83 4.57 1.04
N GLN A 232 8.03 4.31 2.07
CA GLN A 232 8.35 4.71 3.44
C GLN A 232 9.62 4.00 3.96
N LEU A 233 9.77 2.71 3.69
CA LEU A 233 10.95 1.95 4.06
C LEU A 233 12.21 2.49 3.34
N ALA A 234 12.11 2.77 2.03
CA ALA A 234 13.18 3.38 1.25
C ALA A 234 13.58 4.78 1.78
N ALA A 235 12.62 5.57 2.26
CA ALA A 235 12.88 6.87 2.85
C ALA A 235 13.69 6.76 4.17
N THR A 236 13.54 5.67 4.93
CA THR A 236 14.35 5.45 6.15
C THR A 236 15.84 5.23 5.87
N PHE A 237 16.23 4.99 4.62
CA PHE A 237 17.64 4.86 4.23
C PHE A 237 18.30 6.21 3.93
N LEU A 238 17.53 7.30 3.92
CA LEU A 238 18.07 8.65 3.71
C LEU A 238 18.61 9.22 5.04
N PRO A 239 19.70 10.02 5.00
CA PRO A 239 20.20 10.70 6.20
C PRO A 239 19.14 11.60 6.84
N SER A 240 19.10 11.66 8.18
CA SER A 240 18.08 12.40 8.95
C SER A 240 17.93 13.88 8.59
N ALA A 241 18.95 14.52 8.01
CA ALA A 241 18.90 15.90 7.53
C ALA A 241 18.01 16.10 6.28
N ALA A 242 17.68 15.02 5.56
CA ALA A 242 16.79 15.03 4.39
C ALA A 242 15.31 14.77 4.75
N VAL A 243 15.00 14.43 6.01
CA VAL A 243 13.67 13.97 6.46
C VAL A 243 12.87 15.07 7.18
N THR A 244 13.44 16.27 7.36
CA THR A 244 12.88 17.34 8.22
C THR A 244 11.75 18.18 7.63
N ALA A 245 11.16 17.80 6.51
CA ALA A 245 9.90 18.38 6.06
C ALA A 245 8.79 17.33 6.20
N SER A 246 7.65 17.73 6.78
CA SER A 246 6.37 17.02 6.57
C SER A 246 6.30 16.49 5.14
N PRO A 247 5.74 15.29 4.90
CA PRO A 247 5.62 14.74 3.56
C PRO A 247 5.00 15.84 2.68
N PRO A 248 5.73 16.35 1.66
CA PRO A 248 5.15 17.33 0.77
C PRO A 248 3.92 16.69 0.11
N PRO A 249 2.95 17.50 -0.35
CA PRO A 249 1.86 16.97 -1.15
C PRO A 249 2.44 16.09 -2.27
N VAL A 250 1.76 14.98 -2.50
CA VAL A 250 2.16 13.73 -3.18
C VAL A 250 2.54 13.88 -4.68
N ALA A 251 3.04 15.03 -5.12
CA ALA A 251 3.18 15.36 -6.52
C ALA A 251 4.64 15.38 -7.05
N ASP A 252 5.62 15.93 -6.31
CA ASP A 252 6.87 16.37 -6.99
C ASP A 252 8.20 15.85 -6.41
N VAL A 253 8.20 14.91 -5.46
CA VAL A 253 9.42 14.15 -5.11
C VAL A 253 9.26 12.76 -5.70
N GLU A 254 10.12 12.41 -6.66
CA GLU A 254 10.21 11.04 -7.19
C GLU A 254 10.43 10.06 -6.04
N SER A 255 9.35 9.41 -5.60
CA SER A 255 9.39 8.41 -4.56
C SER A 255 9.98 7.11 -5.10
N PHE A 256 10.47 6.26 -4.20
CA PHE A 256 10.85 4.89 -4.57
C PHE A 256 9.72 4.18 -5.37
N PRO A 257 10.05 3.45 -6.45
CA PRO A 257 11.40 3.11 -6.91
C PRO A 257 12.09 4.15 -7.80
N ALA A 258 11.40 5.21 -8.27
CA ALA A 258 11.98 6.22 -9.17
C ALA A 258 13.20 6.92 -8.56
N SER A 259 13.24 7.06 -7.23
CA SER A 259 14.40 7.60 -6.51
C SER A 259 15.73 6.91 -6.82
N LEU A 260 15.72 5.65 -7.26
CA LEU A 260 16.91 4.89 -7.65
C LEU A 260 17.62 5.47 -8.90
N SER A 261 16.89 6.12 -9.79
CA SER A 261 17.44 6.74 -11.00
C SER A 261 18.09 8.09 -10.74
N ARG A 262 17.90 8.69 -9.56
CA ARG A 262 18.47 9.98 -9.20
C ARG A 262 20.00 9.91 -9.07
N SER A 263 20.71 10.89 -9.60
CA SER A 263 22.17 10.98 -9.48
C SER A 263 22.65 11.43 -8.09
N ASP A 264 21.82 12.18 -7.36
CA ASP A 264 22.13 12.75 -6.04
C ASP A 264 21.83 11.82 -4.86
N LEU A 265 21.29 10.61 -5.10
CA LEU A 265 21.03 9.63 -4.05
C LEU A 265 22.36 9.13 -3.43
N PRO A 266 22.56 9.27 -2.10
CA PRO A 266 23.76 8.81 -1.42
C PRO A 266 24.06 7.33 -1.68
N ALA A 267 25.34 6.96 -1.79
CA ALA A 267 25.75 5.61 -2.18
C ALA A 267 25.18 4.50 -1.26
N GLU A 268 25.21 4.71 0.06
CA GLU A 268 24.66 3.76 1.03
C GLU A 268 23.12 3.64 0.88
N ALA A 269 22.43 4.76 0.72
CA ALA A 269 20.99 4.78 0.50
C ALA A 269 20.60 4.11 -0.82
N ARG A 270 21.39 4.32 -1.89
CA ARG A 270 21.22 3.67 -3.19
C ARG A 270 21.36 2.16 -3.06
N GLN A 271 22.39 1.69 -2.36
CA GLN A 271 22.61 0.25 -2.15
C GLN A 271 21.44 -0.38 -1.38
N ALA A 272 20.98 0.25 -0.29
CA ALA A 272 19.85 -0.25 0.49
C ALA A 272 18.52 -0.23 -0.29
N GLN A 273 18.25 0.83 -1.06
CA GLN A 273 17.07 0.87 -1.95
C GLN A 273 17.16 -0.16 -3.07
N LEU A 274 18.36 -0.44 -3.60
CA LEU A 274 18.56 -1.44 -4.64
C LEU A 274 18.27 -2.85 -4.11
N GLU A 275 18.71 -3.18 -2.90
CA GLU A 275 18.38 -4.44 -2.21
C GLU A 275 16.86 -4.58 -1.98
N LEU A 276 16.22 -3.50 -1.52
CA LEU A 276 14.76 -3.47 -1.36
C LEU A 276 14.05 -3.71 -2.70
N ALA A 277 14.46 -3.04 -3.78
CA ALA A 277 13.87 -3.18 -5.11
C ALA A 277 14.05 -4.59 -5.68
N GLN A 278 15.21 -5.23 -5.43
CA GLN A 278 15.45 -6.62 -5.80
C GLN A 278 14.54 -7.59 -5.02
N SER A 279 14.36 -7.37 -3.72
CA SER A 279 13.43 -8.16 -2.91
C SER A 279 11.98 -8.02 -3.40
N GLU A 280 11.59 -6.84 -3.86
CA GLU A 280 10.27 -6.59 -4.45
C GLU A 280 10.13 -7.25 -5.83
N LEU A 281 11.18 -7.27 -6.67
CA LEU A 281 11.15 -8.05 -7.91
C LEU A 281 10.96 -9.54 -7.64
N GLN A 282 11.64 -10.11 -6.65
CA GLN A 282 11.44 -11.51 -6.24
C GLN A 282 10.02 -11.73 -5.69
N TYR A 283 9.48 -10.78 -4.96
CA TYR A 283 8.09 -10.83 -4.49
C TYR A 283 7.09 -10.88 -5.65
N THR A 284 7.26 -10.00 -6.65
CA THR A 284 6.37 -9.99 -7.83
C THR A 284 6.45 -11.29 -8.62
N LEU A 285 7.66 -11.86 -8.78
CA LEU A 285 7.85 -13.15 -9.45
C LEU A 285 7.04 -14.25 -8.75
N ARG A 286 7.19 -14.40 -7.42
CA ARG A 286 6.39 -15.36 -6.65
C ARG A 286 4.88 -15.16 -6.79
N LYS A 287 4.43 -13.91 -6.90
CA LYS A 287 3.01 -13.59 -7.08
C LYS A 287 2.49 -13.90 -8.50
N ILE A 288 3.36 -13.80 -9.51
CA ILE A 288 3.07 -14.19 -10.90
C ILE A 288 3.04 -15.71 -11.02
N GLU A 289 4.05 -16.41 -10.49
CA GLU A 289 4.12 -17.88 -10.49
C GLU A 289 2.90 -18.51 -9.79
N ALA A 290 2.40 -17.88 -8.73
CA ALA A 290 1.18 -18.32 -8.04
C ALA A 290 -0.11 -17.97 -8.80
N ASN A 291 -0.11 -16.91 -9.61
CA ASN A 291 -1.27 -16.42 -10.36
C ASN A 291 -0.83 -15.48 -11.49
N ILE A 292 -0.73 -16.01 -12.71
CA ILE A 292 -0.32 -15.26 -13.90
C ILE A 292 -1.29 -14.11 -14.24
N SER A 293 -2.55 -14.19 -13.82
CA SER A 293 -3.54 -13.12 -13.95
C SER A 293 -3.35 -11.96 -12.95
N ASN A 294 -2.28 -11.97 -12.16
CA ASN A 294 -1.98 -10.91 -11.21
C ASN A 294 -1.39 -9.68 -11.92
N PHE A 295 -2.24 -8.91 -12.58
CA PHE A 295 -1.86 -7.66 -13.25
C PHE A 295 -1.07 -6.71 -12.33
N SER A 296 -1.39 -6.66 -11.04
CA SER A 296 -0.68 -5.77 -10.11
C SER A 296 0.78 -6.18 -9.90
N ALA A 297 1.09 -7.49 -9.93
CA ALA A 297 2.47 -7.97 -9.87
C ALA A 297 3.24 -7.63 -11.15
N TRP A 298 2.65 -7.87 -12.33
CA TRP A 298 3.24 -7.46 -13.61
C TRP A 298 3.49 -5.95 -13.68
N HIS A 299 2.48 -5.15 -13.33
CA HIS A 299 2.61 -3.69 -13.26
C HIS A 299 3.70 -3.25 -12.28
N GLN A 300 3.85 -3.92 -11.13
CA GLN A 300 4.90 -3.57 -10.19
C GLN A 300 6.31 -3.81 -10.79
N ARG A 301 6.49 -4.84 -11.63
CA ARG A 301 7.75 -5.07 -12.36
C ARG A 301 8.09 -3.92 -13.31
N THR A 302 7.10 -3.40 -14.05
CA THR A 302 7.33 -2.27 -14.98
C THR A 302 7.82 -1.01 -14.27
N LYS A 303 7.47 -0.85 -12.98
CA LYS A 303 7.94 0.27 -12.15
C LYS A 303 9.32 0.02 -11.53
N LEU A 304 9.70 -1.24 -11.29
CA LEU A 304 10.95 -1.59 -10.61
C LEU A 304 12.12 -1.74 -11.58
N LEU A 305 11.90 -2.34 -12.75
CA LEU A 305 12.98 -2.73 -13.66
C LEU A 305 13.83 -1.54 -14.15
N PRO A 306 13.25 -0.46 -14.74
CA PRO A 306 14.09 0.64 -15.22
C PRO A 306 14.91 1.32 -14.13
N PRO A 307 14.35 1.70 -12.95
CA PRO A 307 15.16 2.32 -11.90
C PRO A 307 16.25 1.39 -11.32
N ILE A 308 16.02 0.06 -11.31
CA ILE A 308 17.06 -0.90 -10.92
C ILE A 308 18.21 -0.89 -11.94
N TRP A 309 17.91 -0.84 -13.23
CA TRP A 309 18.93 -0.79 -14.28
C TRP A 309 19.73 0.52 -14.21
N ASP A 310 19.06 1.65 -13.96
CA ASP A 310 19.69 2.95 -13.78
C ASP A 310 20.61 2.96 -12.55
N ALA A 311 20.12 2.48 -11.39
CA ALA A 311 20.93 2.43 -10.16
C ALA A 311 22.14 1.50 -10.26
N LYS A 312 22.06 0.44 -11.08
CA LYS A 312 23.21 -0.43 -11.36
C LYS A 312 24.17 0.13 -12.41
N GLY A 313 23.81 1.23 -13.08
CA GLY A 313 24.59 1.77 -14.19
C GLY A 313 24.71 0.80 -15.37
N TRP A 314 23.67 -0.01 -15.62
CA TRP A 314 23.70 -1.03 -16.66
C TRP A 314 23.74 -0.41 -18.05
N ASP A 315 24.68 -0.90 -18.87
CA ASP A 315 24.75 -0.61 -20.29
C ASP A 315 23.61 -1.29 -21.07
N GLU A 316 23.52 -0.99 -22.37
CA GLU A 316 22.43 -1.49 -23.20
C GLU A 316 22.47 -3.02 -23.39
N ASP A 317 23.67 -3.63 -23.39
CA ASP A 317 23.81 -5.08 -23.52
C ASP A 317 23.34 -5.81 -22.25
N GLN A 318 23.64 -5.25 -21.08
CA GLN A 318 23.14 -5.74 -19.79
C GLN A 318 21.62 -5.58 -19.69
N ARG A 319 21.08 -4.43 -20.09
CA ARG A 319 19.62 -4.19 -20.13
C ARG A 319 18.94 -5.15 -21.11
N ARG A 320 19.52 -5.39 -22.29
CA ARG A 320 19.02 -6.35 -23.28
C ARG A 320 18.92 -7.76 -22.71
N LYS A 321 19.99 -8.27 -22.07
CA LYS A 321 19.99 -9.58 -21.42
C LYS A 321 18.93 -9.69 -20.32
N ALA A 322 18.70 -8.62 -19.57
CA ALA A 322 17.63 -8.60 -18.56
C ALA A 322 16.24 -8.60 -19.21
N ARG A 323 16.03 -7.84 -20.29
CA ARG A 323 14.78 -7.89 -21.06
C ARG A 323 14.54 -9.28 -21.65
N ASP A 324 15.56 -9.97 -22.14
CA ASP A 324 15.43 -11.35 -22.66
C ASP A 324 14.93 -12.33 -21.59
N GLN A 325 15.35 -12.17 -20.32
CA GLN A 325 14.80 -12.95 -19.21
C GLN A 325 13.32 -12.64 -18.96
N GLU A 326 12.92 -11.38 -19.09
CA GLU A 326 11.50 -10.98 -18.98
C GLU A 326 10.67 -11.49 -20.15
N TYR A 327 11.23 -11.52 -21.37
CA TYR A 327 10.59 -12.13 -22.55
C TYR A 327 10.33 -13.62 -22.33
N GLU A 328 11.30 -14.36 -21.79
CA GLU A 328 11.11 -15.78 -21.49
C GLU A 328 10.02 -15.99 -20.42
N LEU A 329 10.04 -15.20 -19.35
CA LEU A 329 9.02 -15.25 -18.29
C LEU A 329 7.61 -15.00 -18.84
N VAL A 330 7.43 -13.92 -19.62
CA VAL A 330 6.12 -13.59 -20.16
C VAL A 330 5.70 -14.58 -21.25
N LYS A 331 6.63 -15.09 -22.07
CA LYS A 331 6.36 -16.14 -23.06
C LYS A 331 5.83 -17.39 -22.39
N GLN A 332 6.44 -17.87 -21.32
CA GLN A 332 5.93 -19.02 -20.56
C GLN A 332 4.49 -18.79 -20.07
N ALA A 333 4.18 -17.58 -19.58
CA ALA A 333 2.83 -17.22 -19.19
C ALA A 333 1.85 -17.17 -20.38
N MET A 334 2.27 -16.66 -21.55
CA MET A 334 1.46 -16.59 -22.78
C MET A 334 1.05 -17.98 -23.28
N TYR A 335 1.98 -18.94 -23.28
CA TYR A 335 1.70 -20.31 -23.68
C TYR A 335 0.93 -21.10 -22.61
N THR A 336 0.93 -20.63 -21.36
CA THR A 336 0.15 -21.25 -20.27
C THR A 336 -1.31 -20.82 -20.30
N ASP A 337 -1.58 -19.52 -20.49
CA ASP A 337 -2.93 -18.96 -20.66
C ASP A 337 -2.93 -17.83 -21.70
N PRO A 338 -3.14 -18.14 -22.98
CA PRO A 338 -3.15 -17.16 -24.05
C PRO A 338 -4.35 -16.20 -23.98
N ALA A 339 -5.36 -16.49 -23.14
CA ALA A 339 -6.50 -15.60 -22.93
C ALA A 339 -6.21 -14.51 -21.88
N ASP A 340 -5.14 -14.64 -21.09
CA ASP A 340 -4.84 -13.71 -19.99
C ASP A 340 -4.31 -12.36 -20.48
N GLN A 341 -5.16 -11.34 -20.38
CA GLN A 341 -4.84 -9.97 -20.76
C GLN A 341 -3.57 -9.40 -20.10
N SER A 342 -3.30 -9.77 -18.84
CA SER A 342 -2.21 -9.17 -18.05
C SER A 342 -0.85 -9.46 -18.69
N VAL A 343 -0.72 -10.68 -19.22
CA VAL A 343 0.48 -11.19 -19.87
C VAL A 343 0.76 -10.41 -21.16
N TRP A 344 -0.26 -10.23 -22.00
CA TRP A 344 -0.13 -9.47 -23.25
C TRP A 344 0.16 -7.98 -23.02
N ILE A 345 -0.42 -7.36 -21.98
CA ILE A 345 -0.11 -5.97 -21.63
C ILE A 345 1.36 -5.85 -21.19
N TYR A 346 1.87 -6.80 -20.41
CA TYR A 346 3.27 -6.79 -19.98
C TYR A 346 4.23 -7.03 -21.16
N HIS A 347 3.90 -7.96 -22.06
CA HIS A 347 4.66 -8.22 -23.28
C HIS A 347 4.74 -6.96 -24.17
N ARG A 348 3.61 -6.27 -24.37
CA ARG A 348 3.57 -5.00 -25.09
C ARG A 348 4.49 -3.96 -24.46
N TRP A 349 4.45 -3.81 -23.13
CA TRP A 349 5.35 -2.88 -22.43
C TRP A 349 6.83 -3.21 -22.65
N LEU A 350 7.21 -4.50 -22.68
CA LEU A 350 8.60 -4.92 -22.95
C LEU A 350 9.05 -4.54 -24.36
N VAL A 351 8.21 -4.77 -25.37
CA VAL A 351 8.50 -4.41 -26.78
C VAL A 351 8.62 -2.89 -26.93
N GLU A 352 7.78 -2.12 -26.24
CA GLU A 352 7.86 -0.65 -26.23
C GLU A 352 9.18 -0.10 -25.64
N GLN A 353 9.90 -0.88 -24.82
CA GLN A 353 11.22 -0.46 -24.30
C GLN A 353 12.34 -0.54 -25.36
N ASP A 354 12.22 -1.45 -26.32
CA ASP A 354 13.22 -1.68 -27.39
C ASP A 354 12.53 -2.23 -28.64
N PRO A 355 11.84 -1.38 -29.44
CA PRO A 355 11.08 -1.81 -30.61
C PRO A 355 12.01 -2.04 -31.83
N ALA A 356 13.17 -2.66 -31.62
CA ALA A 356 14.09 -3.01 -32.68
C ALA A 356 13.46 -4.03 -33.62
N ALA A 357 13.72 -3.90 -34.93
CA ALA A 357 13.17 -4.79 -35.95
C ALA A 357 13.51 -6.27 -35.68
N SER A 358 14.70 -6.56 -35.15
CA SER A 358 15.10 -7.92 -34.77
C SER A 358 14.26 -8.51 -33.63
N ILE A 359 13.89 -7.70 -32.64
CA ILE A 359 13.01 -8.11 -31.54
C ILE A 359 11.60 -8.34 -32.06
N LEU A 360 11.08 -7.41 -32.87
CA LEU A 360 9.74 -7.53 -33.46
C LEU A 360 9.61 -8.80 -34.31
N VAL A 361 10.60 -9.12 -35.16
CA VAL A 361 10.61 -10.37 -35.95
C VAL A 361 10.55 -11.59 -35.02
N ARG A 362 11.44 -11.67 -34.02
CA ARG A 362 11.49 -12.78 -33.06
C ARG A 362 10.15 -12.98 -32.32
N GLU A 363 9.56 -11.89 -31.83
CA GLU A 363 8.30 -11.97 -31.08
C GLU A 363 7.09 -12.26 -31.98
N ILE A 364 7.09 -11.76 -33.23
CA ILE A 364 6.05 -12.10 -34.23
C ILE A 364 6.08 -13.59 -34.52
N GLU A 365 7.26 -14.17 -34.80
CA GLU A 365 7.40 -15.61 -35.07
C GLU A 365 6.83 -16.46 -33.93
N ALA A 366 7.19 -16.13 -32.67
CA ALA A 366 6.67 -16.84 -31.50
C ALA A 366 5.14 -16.72 -31.36
N ILE A 367 4.55 -15.55 -31.62
CA ILE A 367 3.10 -15.37 -31.52
C ILE A 367 2.37 -16.03 -32.70
N GLU A 368 2.97 -16.11 -33.89
CA GLU A 368 2.42 -16.87 -35.01
C GLU A 368 2.34 -18.37 -34.67
N GLU A 369 3.40 -18.94 -34.09
CA GLU A 369 3.36 -20.32 -33.59
C GLU A 369 2.26 -20.54 -32.55
N LEU A 370 2.07 -19.58 -31.64
CA LEU A 370 0.99 -19.66 -30.64
C LEU A 370 -0.39 -19.52 -31.28
N LEU A 371 -0.56 -18.68 -32.31
CA LEU A 371 -1.82 -18.54 -33.05
C LEU A 371 -2.16 -19.82 -33.83
N ASP A 372 -1.17 -20.54 -34.35
CA ASP A 372 -1.39 -21.82 -35.02
C ASP A 372 -1.94 -22.88 -34.05
N LEU A 373 -1.52 -22.84 -32.78
CA LEU A 373 -2.04 -23.70 -31.72
C LEU A 373 -3.42 -23.23 -31.22
N GLU A 374 -3.64 -21.92 -31.16
CA GLU A 374 -4.82 -21.26 -30.58
C GLU A 374 -5.47 -20.32 -31.62
N PRO A 375 -6.13 -20.85 -32.66
CA PRO A 375 -6.56 -20.09 -33.84
C PRO A 375 -7.62 -19.04 -33.56
N ASP A 376 -8.33 -19.14 -32.44
CA ASP A 376 -9.35 -18.18 -32.00
C ASP A 376 -8.82 -17.19 -30.95
N SER A 377 -7.51 -17.16 -30.70
CA SER A 377 -6.91 -16.22 -29.75
C SER A 377 -6.92 -14.80 -30.31
N LYS A 378 -7.90 -14.01 -29.84
CA LYS A 378 -7.96 -12.57 -30.15
C LYS A 378 -6.70 -11.81 -29.73
N TRP A 379 -6.03 -12.25 -28.66
CA TRP A 379 -4.82 -11.59 -28.18
C TRP A 379 -3.64 -11.83 -29.10
N CYS A 380 -3.47 -13.05 -29.62
CA CYS A 380 -2.46 -13.35 -30.63
C CYS A 380 -2.69 -12.49 -31.88
N MET A 381 -3.91 -12.50 -32.43
CA MET A 381 -4.23 -11.73 -33.64
C MET A 381 -4.03 -10.23 -33.44
N HIS A 382 -4.51 -9.67 -32.33
CA HIS A 382 -4.38 -8.25 -32.03
C HIS A 382 -2.91 -7.84 -31.87
N THR A 383 -2.12 -8.64 -31.16
CA THR A 383 -0.71 -8.35 -30.92
C THR A 383 0.11 -8.49 -32.22
N LEU A 384 -0.16 -9.51 -33.04
CA LEU A 384 0.47 -9.65 -34.36
C LEU A 384 0.15 -8.47 -35.28
N ALA A 385 -1.10 -8.03 -35.34
CA ALA A 385 -1.49 -6.88 -36.15
C ALA A 385 -0.75 -5.61 -35.71
N HIS A 386 -0.64 -5.40 -34.39
CA HIS A 386 0.13 -4.29 -33.82
C HIS A 386 1.63 -4.39 -34.15
N TYR A 387 2.26 -5.54 -33.90
CA TYR A 387 3.70 -5.68 -34.04
C TYR A 387 4.17 -5.69 -35.49
N LYS A 388 3.37 -6.24 -36.42
CA LYS A 388 3.64 -6.12 -37.86
C LYS A 388 3.56 -4.67 -38.32
N THR A 389 2.67 -3.88 -37.74
CA THR A 389 2.63 -2.42 -37.97
C THR A 389 3.90 -1.74 -37.47
N LEU A 390 4.32 -2.03 -36.22
CA LEU A 390 5.58 -1.52 -35.67
C LEU A 390 6.80 -1.95 -36.49
N LEU A 391 6.82 -3.17 -37.04
CA LEU A 391 7.91 -3.68 -37.85
C LEU A 391 8.04 -2.92 -39.18
N ILE A 392 6.91 -2.58 -39.79
CA ILE A 392 6.89 -1.72 -40.98
C ILE A 392 7.50 -0.36 -40.63
N ASP A 393 7.07 0.26 -39.53
CA ASP A 393 7.55 1.58 -39.12
C ASP A 393 9.05 1.57 -38.77
N ALA A 394 9.52 0.53 -38.06
CA ALA A 394 10.92 0.35 -37.71
C ALA A 394 11.82 0.19 -38.95
N ARG A 395 11.36 -0.56 -39.97
CA ARG A 395 12.09 -0.77 -41.22
C ARG A 395 12.13 0.48 -42.09
N LYS A 396 11.03 1.24 -42.15
CA LYS A 396 11.00 2.55 -42.84
C LYS A 396 11.99 3.51 -42.23
N LYS A 397 12.00 3.61 -40.91
CA LYS A 397 12.96 4.45 -40.20
C LYS A 397 14.41 4.06 -40.50
N ALA A 398 14.72 2.77 -40.51
CA ALA A 398 16.06 2.28 -40.86
C ALA A 398 16.45 2.61 -42.32
N GLN A 399 15.49 2.64 -43.25
CA GLN A 399 15.74 2.99 -44.65
C GLN A 399 15.92 4.48 -44.88
N ASP A 400 15.18 5.31 -44.15
CA ASP A 400 15.40 6.76 -44.15
C ASP A 400 16.81 7.10 -43.63
N ASP A 401 17.31 6.30 -42.68
CA ASP A 401 18.68 6.39 -42.16
C ASP A 401 19.74 5.79 -43.13
N GLU A 402 19.40 4.75 -43.91
CA GLU A 402 20.30 4.01 -44.83
C GLU A 402 20.18 4.38 -46.33
N ALA A 403 19.51 5.49 -46.68
CA ALA A 403 19.24 5.95 -48.06
C ALA A 403 20.48 6.29 -48.93
N ALA A 404 21.62 5.64 -48.71
CA ALA A 404 22.81 5.67 -49.54
C ALA A 404 23.13 4.34 -50.29
N SER A 405 22.55 3.17 -49.96
CA SER A 405 22.89 1.92 -50.72
C SER A 405 22.02 0.68 -50.42
N ALA A 406 20.93 0.44 -51.16
CA ALA A 406 20.45 -0.89 -51.65
C ALA A 406 19.05 -0.82 -52.31
N SER A 407 18.67 -1.88 -53.05
CA SER A 407 17.56 -1.94 -54.01
C SER A 407 16.14 -1.82 -53.42
N ALA A 408 15.43 -0.75 -53.79
CA ALA A 408 14.07 -0.42 -53.35
C ALA A 408 12.97 -1.47 -53.66
N ALA A 409 13.20 -2.40 -54.59
CA ALA A 409 12.14 -3.31 -55.08
C ALA A 409 11.80 -4.46 -54.11
N GLN A 410 12.77 -5.06 -53.41
CA GLN A 410 12.51 -6.19 -52.50
C GLN A 410 11.83 -5.76 -51.19
N VAL A 411 12.10 -4.54 -50.76
CA VAL A 411 11.52 -3.93 -49.56
C VAL A 411 10.01 -3.69 -49.73
N ASP A 412 9.62 -3.19 -50.91
CA ASP A 412 8.23 -2.82 -51.20
C ASP A 412 7.32 -4.06 -51.20
N ASP A 413 7.81 -5.20 -51.71
CA ASP A 413 7.08 -6.47 -51.70
C ASP A 413 6.86 -7.01 -50.27
N GLU A 414 7.85 -6.89 -49.39
CA GLU A 414 7.74 -7.36 -48.01
C GLU A 414 6.85 -6.46 -47.15
N GLU A 415 6.95 -5.13 -47.31
CA GLU A 415 6.03 -4.19 -46.66
C GLU A 415 4.58 -4.48 -47.06
N LYS A 416 4.33 -4.64 -48.36
CA LYS A 416 3.00 -4.98 -48.88
C LYS A 416 2.48 -6.28 -48.28
N ARG A 417 3.31 -7.32 -48.21
CA ARG A 417 2.95 -8.60 -47.57
C ARG A 417 2.56 -8.41 -46.11
N LEU A 418 3.32 -7.63 -45.33
CA LEU A 418 3.00 -7.36 -43.93
C LEU A 418 1.68 -6.59 -43.79
N ARG A 419 1.42 -5.60 -44.64
CA ARG A 419 0.14 -4.85 -44.66
C ARG A 419 -1.05 -5.76 -44.96
N ASP A 420 -0.91 -6.65 -45.94
CA ASP A 420 -1.95 -7.62 -46.29
C ASP A 420 -2.23 -8.58 -45.11
N GLN A 421 -1.20 -9.03 -44.40
CA GLN A 421 -1.35 -9.84 -43.20
C GLN A 421 -2.04 -9.09 -42.05
N VAL A 422 -1.67 -7.83 -41.79
CA VAL A 422 -2.34 -6.98 -40.79
C VAL A 422 -3.82 -6.84 -41.12
N LYS A 423 -4.16 -6.58 -42.38
CA LYS A 423 -5.54 -6.48 -42.85
C LYS A 423 -6.33 -7.77 -42.58
N GLN A 424 -5.78 -8.92 -42.95
CA GLN A 424 -6.41 -10.22 -42.72
C GLN A 424 -6.64 -10.51 -41.22
N LEU A 425 -5.70 -10.14 -40.36
CA LEU A 425 -5.84 -10.31 -38.90
C LEU A 425 -6.95 -9.41 -38.35
N LEU A 426 -7.02 -8.15 -38.78
CA LEU A 426 -8.06 -7.21 -38.36
C LEU A 426 -9.45 -7.64 -38.83
N GLU A 427 -9.57 -8.18 -40.05
CA GLU A 427 -10.82 -8.74 -40.57
C GLU A 427 -11.29 -9.92 -39.69
N LYS A 428 -10.40 -10.86 -39.36
CA LYS A 428 -10.74 -11.97 -38.45
C LYS A 428 -11.15 -11.48 -37.05
N LEU A 429 -10.47 -10.47 -36.52
CA LEU A 429 -10.76 -9.91 -35.19
C LEU A 429 -12.19 -9.33 -35.07
N ILE A 430 -12.78 -8.86 -36.17
CA ILE A 430 -14.17 -8.39 -36.17
C ILE A 430 -15.13 -9.51 -35.79
N ASP A 431 -14.84 -10.74 -36.23
CA ASP A 431 -15.66 -11.92 -35.94
C ASP A 431 -15.32 -12.52 -34.56
N VAL A 432 -14.04 -12.55 -34.19
CA VAL A 432 -13.57 -13.17 -32.94
C VAL A 432 -13.80 -12.31 -31.68
N ASP A 433 -13.75 -10.97 -31.78
CA ASP A 433 -14.02 -10.04 -30.66
C ASP A 433 -15.06 -8.99 -31.06
N PRO A 434 -16.34 -9.37 -31.21
CA PRO A 434 -17.39 -8.51 -31.76
C PRO A 434 -17.63 -7.25 -30.91
N ASP A 435 -17.38 -7.31 -29.60
CA ASP A 435 -17.47 -6.16 -28.69
C ASP A 435 -16.54 -5.00 -29.09
N ARG A 436 -15.44 -5.29 -29.81
CA ARG A 436 -14.46 -4.30 -30.31
C ARG A 436 -14.46 -4.17 -31.83
N ALA A 437 -15.43 -4.75 -32.54
CA ALA A 437 -15.51 -4.74 -34.00
C ALA A 437 -15.32 -3.35 -34.63
N ASN A 438 -15.90 -2.30 -34.03
CA ASN A 438 -15.75 -0.93 -34.52
C ASN A 438 -14.30 -0.44 -34.45
N ARG A 439 -13.56 -0.79 -33.38
CA ARG A 439 -12.13 -0.45 -33.26
C ARG A 439 -11.31 -1.09 -34.39
N TYR A 440 -11.60 -2.34 -34.75
CA TYR A 440 -10.89 -3.02 -35.84
C TYR A 440 -11.22 -2.44 -37.21
N ARG A 441 -12.48 -2.06 -37.46
CA ARG A 441 -12.86 -1.32 -38.68
C ARG A 441 -12.17 0.04 -38.76
N ASP A 442 -12.10 0.76 -37.65
CA ASP A 442 -11.41 2.05 -37.60
C ASP A 442 -9.90 1.88 -37.88
N LEU A 443 -9.27 0.80 -37.40
CA LEU A 443 -7.87 0.46 -37.73
C LEU A 443 -7.69 0.11 -39.22
N LEU A 444 -8.60 -0.67 -39.80
CA LEU A 444 -8.59 -1.02 -41.24
C LEU A 444 -8.72 0.21 -42.15
N GLU A 445 -9.53 1.18 -41.73
CA GLU A 445 -9.77 2.41 -42.47
C GLU A 445 -8.73 3.51 -42.18
N GLY A 446 -7.75 3.24 -41.29
CA GLY A 446 -6.75 4.23 -40.87
C GLY A 446 -7.32 5.38 -40.03
N ARG A 447 -8.53 5.22 -39.48
CA ARG A 447 -9.17 6.17 -38.56
C ARG A 447 -8.71 6.02 -37.11
N ALA A 448 -7.98 4.94 -36.80
CA ALA A 448 -7.39 4.67 -35.49
C ALA A 448 -5.95 4.18 -35.60
N HIS A 449 -5.24 4.22 -34.47
CA HIS A 449 -3.90 3.64 -34.29
C HIS A 449 -3.90 2.69 -33.07
N PHE A 450 -2.90 1.81 -32.98
CA PHE A 450 -2.85 0.71 -32.02
C PHE A 450 -2.57 1.07 -30.56
#